data_AF-A0A978SKZ8-F1
#
_entry.id   AF-A0A978SKZ8-F1
#
_cell.length_a   1.000
_cell.length_b   1.000
_cell.length_c   1.000
_cell.angle_alpha   90.00
_cell.angle_beta   90.00
_cell.angle_gamma   90.00
#
_symmetry.space_group_name_H-M   'P 1'
#
loop_
_entity.id
_entity.type
_entity.pdbx_description
1 polymer ?
#
loop_
_entity_poly.entity_id
_entity_poly.type
_entity_poly.pdbx_seq_one_letter_code
_entity_poly.pdbx_strand_id
1 'polypeptide(L)'
;MPLYHSWQQSRQQRQAAVSQLLTTAQQNRLAIAAQLRDDLSLFREMLNQQDITRRIDAQAFQAKLHEFKLSLQIETQAFLADATNQRQLDAEALAQDLADFVASLRMSVADLRQDLQLELAANAESIQQFLADRRDYRLSMHLQTMQDLADFMEGLRSQVQTSLANSQTERQVKANALRQNLAQSRAELAADTQARFARLADFREELRQFRTELRQNVWGNAIPLAKPSSVVAKPKSSKPTTSAVKPIKPVLKAPVSPKPSPKPASAKTAVPPKKLPVLAPPVGAFQRGQSLVVVPAPEQDAVAFEKEVYNHIHAVNGARLTEIESALEINRFQAVDALRSLIKKGLITQRDRVYLTQEPAHL
;
A
#
# COMPACT_ATOMS: atom_id res chain seq x y z
N MET A 1 -162.44 45.28 23.96
CA MET A 1 -161.36 45.16 24.96
C MET A 1 -160.46 43.90 24.90
N PRO A 2 -160.46 42.98 23.89
CA PRO A 2 -159.55 41.83 23.93
C PRO A 2 -158.10 42.11 23.44
N LEU A 3 -157.89 43.10 22.56
CA LEU A 3 -156.61 43.39 21.91
C LEU A 3 -155.50 43.90 22.87
N TYR A 4 -155.86 44.65 23.91
CA TYR A 4 -154.89 45.14 24.90
C TYR A 4 -154.34 43.98 25.75
N HIS A 5 -155.19 43.01 26.09
CA HIS A 5 -154.81 41.89 26.93
C HIS A 5 -153.87 40.92 26.18
N SER A 6 -154.14 40.62 24.91
CA SER A 6 -153.25 39.80 24.07
C SER A 6 -151.91 40.49 23.78
N TRP A 7 -151.90 41.83 23.62
CA TRP A 7 -150.65 42.60 23.52
C TRP A 7 -149.83 42.53 24.82
N GLN A 8 -150.46 42.73 25.98
CA GLN A 8 -149.79 42.66 27.28
C GLN A 8 -149.24 41.25 27.57
N GLN A 9 -150.00 40.20 27.23
CA GLN A 9 -149.57 38.80 27.33
C GLN A 9 -148.38 38.51 26.39
N SER A 10 -148.43 38.98 25.14
CA SER A 10 -147.31 38.86 24.19
C SER A 10 -146.06 39.62 24.64
N ARG A 11 -146.21 40.74 25.34
CA ARG A 11 -145.10 41.50 25.95
C ARG A 11 -144.47 40.73 27.11
N GLN A 12 -145.29 40.16 28.00
CA GLN A 12 -144.80 39.31 29.10
C GLN A 12 -144.11 38.04 28.57
N GLN A 13 -144.67 37.37 27.56
CA GLN A 13 -144.04 36.23 26.90
C GLN A 13 -142.69 36.60 26.28
N ARG A 14 -142.59 37.76 25.60
CA ARG A 14 -141.31 38.25 25.06
C ARG A 14 -140.30 38.61 26.16
N GLN A 15 -140.73 39.21 27.26
CA GLN A 15 -139.86 39.48 28.41
C GLN A 15 -139.35 38.18 29.05
N ALA A 16 -140.22 37.18 29.23
CA ALA A 16 -139.85 35.86 29.70
C ALA A 16 -138.85 35.18 28.75
N ALA A 17 -139.13 35.15 27.44
CA ALA A 17 -138.25 34.55 26.43
C ALA A 17 -136.87 35.24 26.36
N VAL A 18 -136.82 36.58 26.45
CA VAL A 18 -135.55 37.32 26.51
C VAL A 18 -134.80 37.04 27.81
N SER A 19 -135.48 36.96 28.97
CA SER A 19 -134.83 36.58 30.22
C SER A 19 -134.28 35.15 30.18
N GLN A 20 -135.01 34.21 29.57
CA GLN A 20 -134.57 32.84 29.36
C GLN A 20 -133.35 32.78 28.43
N LEU A 21 -133.35 33.53 27.33
CA LEU A 21 -132.21 33.63 26.41
C LEU A 21 -130.98 34.24 27.08
N LEU A 22 -131.16 35.26 27.92
CA LEU A 22 -130.06 35.84 28.71
C LEU A 22 -129.52 34.87 29.76
N THR A 23 -130.39 34.14 30.48
CA THR A 23 -129.94 33.14 31.46
C THR A 23 -129.23 31.96 30.81
N THR A 24 -129.71 31.45 29.67
CA THR A 24 -129.03 30.36 28.94
C THR A 24 -127.72 30.84 28.32
N ALA A 25 -127.67 32.06 27.76
CA ALA A 25 -126.42 32.66 27.30
C ALA A 25 -125.41 32.87 28.44
N GLN A 26 -125.86 33.25 29.64
CA GLN A 26 -125.02 33.37 30.83
C GLN A 26 -124.51 32.01 31.33
N GLN A 27 -125.39 31.00 31.40
CA GLN A 27 -125.01 29.63 31.76
C GLN A 27 -124.00 29.04 30.76
N ASN A 28 -124.24 29.20 29.45
CA ASN A 28 -123.30 28.76 28.41
C ASN A 28 -121.94 29.47 28.53
N ARG A 29 -121.91 30.79 28.79
CA ARG A 29 -120.66 31.52 29.03
C ARG A 29 -119.93 31.02 30.27
N LEU A 30 -120.64 30.70 31.36
CA LEU A 30 -120.03 30.14 32.57
C LEU A 30 -119.51 28.72 32.35
N ALA A 31 -120.23 27.87 31.62
CA ALA A 31 -119.80 26.53 31.25
C ALA A 31 -118.54 26.56 30.36
N ILE A 32 -118.52 27.40 29.32
CA ILE A 32 -117.35 27.60 28.46
C ILE A 32 -116.17 28.18 29.26
N ALA A 33 -116.41 29.12 30.17
CA ALA A 33 -115.37 29.68 31.02
C ALA A 33 -114.82 28.69 32.06
N ALA A 34 -115.64 27.73 32.53
CA ALA A 34 -115.17 26.62 33.35
C ALA A 34 -114.30 25.67 32.52
N GLN A 35 -114.80 25.20 31.38
CA GLN A 35 -114.04 24.33 30.47
C GLN A 35 -112.69 24.94 30.08
N LEU A 36 -112.64 26.22 29.70
CA LEU A 36 -111.38 26.89 29.37
C LEU A 36 -110.42 27.01 30.57
N ARG A 37 -110.91 27.07 31.82
CA ARG A 37 -110.04 27.02 33.01
C ARG A 37 -109.47 25.63 33.22
N ASP A 38 -110.28 24.61 33.02
CA ASP A 38 -109.87 23.20 33.14
C ASP A 38 -108.84 22.86 32.05
N ASP A 39 -109.11 23.20 30.78
CA ASP A 39 -108.19 23.04 29.65
C ASP A 39 -106.86 23.80 29.87
N LEU A 40 -106.92 25.05 30.37
CA LEU A 40 -105.71 25.81 30.73
C LEU A 40 -104.96 25.22 31.92
N SER A 41 -105.65 24.56 32.86
CA SER A 41 -105.00 23.88 33.98
C SER A 41 -104.24 22.63 33.51
N LEU A 42 -104.87 21.80 32.66
CA LEU A 42 -104.25 20.63 32.04
C LEU A 42 -103.07 21.02 31.14
N PHE A 43 -103.20 22.09 30.35
CA PHE A 43 -102.10 22.59 29.53
C PHE A 43 -100.92 23.11 30.36
N ARG A 44 -101.18 23.81 31.46
CA ARG A 44 -100.12 24.24 32.40
C ARG A 44 -99.45 23.05 33.08
N GLU A 45 -100.22 22.03 33.46
CA GLU A 45 -99.66 20.80 34.04
C GLU A 45 -98.78 20.07 33.01
N MET A 46 -99.24 19.93 31.77
CA MET A 46 -98.47 19.34 30.67
C MET A 46 -97.15 20.08 30.42
N LEU A 47 -97.16 21.42 30.41
CA LEU A 47 -95.94 22.22 30.27
C LEU A 47 -95.00 22.05 31.47
N ASN A 48 -95.52 22.04 32.70
CA ASN A 48 -94.72 21.79 33.89
C ASN A 48 -94.08 20.39 33.86
N GLN A 49 -94.83 19.36 33.47
CA GLN A 49 -94.30 18.01 33.27
C GLN A 49 -93.22 17.99 32.19
N GLN A 50 -93.44 18.64 31.04
CA GLN A 50 -92.45 18.71 29.96
C GLN A 50 -91.15 19.43 30.40
N ASP A 51 -91.25 20.52 31.15
CA ASP A 51 -90.08 21.22 31.69
C ASP A 51 -89.34 20.41 32.76
N ILE A 52 -90.05 19.64 33.59
CA ILE A 52 -89.44 18.70 34.53
C ILE A 52 -88.67 17.61 33.77
N THR A 53 -89.28 16.97 32.77
CA THR A 53 -88.63 15.94 31.93
C THR A 53 -87.38 16.51 31.25
N ARG A 54 -87.47 17.68 30.60
CA ARG A 54 -86.30 18.34 29.96
C ARG A 54 -85.16 18.62 30.94
N ARG A 55 -85.48 19.00 32.19
CA ARG A 55 -84.45 19.22 33.24
C ARG A 55 -83.79 17.92 33.67
N ILE A 56 -84.56 16.85 33.83
CA ILE A 56 -84.05 15.51 34.16
C ILE A 56 -83.15 14.99 33.02
N ASP A 57 -83.60 15.09 31.77
CA ASP A 57 -82.82 14.69 30.59
C ASP A 57 -81.51 15.48 30.45
N ALA A 58 -81.57 16.80 30.67
CA ALA A 58 -80.39 17.66 30.64
C ALA A 58 -79.38 17.31 31.76
N GLN A 59 -79.86 17.02 32.97
CA GLN A 59 -79.02 16.56 34.08
C GLN A 59 -78.40 15.18 33.80
N ALA A 60 -79.18 14.23 33.27
CA ALA A 60 -78.70 12.91 32.87
C ALA A 60 -77.65 13.00 31.75
N PHE A 61 -77.81 13.91 30.80
CA PHE A 61 -76.82 14.17 29.75
C PHE A 61 -75.55 14.81 30.31
N GLN A 62 -75.66 15.77 31.23
CA GLN A 62 -74.50 16.37 31.91
C GLN A 62 -73.72 15.32 32.73
N ALA A 63 -74.41 14.42 33.43
CA ALA A 63 -73.79 13.31 34.16
C ALA A 63 -73.01 12.38 33.22
N LYS A 64 -73.60 11.97 32.09
CA LYS A 64 -72.93 11.16 31.06
C LYS A 64 -71.71 11.85 30.45
N LEU A 65 -71.78 13.16 30.21
CA LEU A 65 -70.63 13.94 29.73
C LEU A 65 -69.51 14.04 30.77
N HIS A 66 -69.85 14.11 32.06
CA HIS A 66 -68.86 14.11 33.13
C HIS A 66 -68.18 12.74 33.27
N GLU A 67 -68.97 11.66 33.24
CA GLU A 67 -68.48 10.28 33.24
C GLU A 67 -67.54 10.01 32.05
N PHE A 68 -67.94 10.40 30.83
CA PHE A 68 -67.11 10.25 29.63
C PHE A 68 -65.81 11.07 29.68
N LYS A 69 -65.83 12.27 30.27
CA LYS A 69 -64.60 13.06 30.49
C LYS A 69 -63.66 12.38 31.48
N LEU A 70 -64.20 11.79 32.55
CA LEU A 70 -63.40 11.04 33.52
C LEU A 70 -62.83 9.75 32.91
N SER A 71 -63.61 8.98 32.14
CA SER A 71 -63.10 7.78 31.47
C SER A 71 -61.99 8.13 30.50
N LEU A 72 -62.18 9.15 29.66
CA LEU A 72 -61.15 9.62 28.73
C LEU A 72 -59.89 10.14 29.46
N GLN A 73 -60.05 10.81 30.61
CA GLN A 73 -58.92 11.25 31.43
C GLN A 73 -58.15 10.05 32.02
N ILE A 74 -58.85 9.01 32.48
CA ILE A 74 -58.22 7.79 33.01
C ILE A 74 -57.52 7.01 31.89
N GLU A 75 -58.17 6.82 30.74
CA GLU A 75 -57.60 6.15 29.56
C GLU A 75 -56.36 6.87 29.04
N THR A 76 -56.39 8.21 28.94
CA THR A 76 -55.22 8.98 28.51
C THR A 76 -54.08 8.95 29.54
N GLN A 77 -54.38 8.95 30.84
CA GLN A 77 -53.35 8.78 31.88
C GLN A 77 -52.72 7.38 31.84
N ALA A 78 -53.53 6.33 31.69
CA ALA A 78 -53.04 4.96 31.54
C ALA A 78 -52.16 4.81 30.29
N PHE A 79 -52.64 5.26 29.13
CA PHE A 79 -51.87 5.23 27.88
C PHE A 79 -50.53 6.00 27.99
N LEU A 80 -50.53 7.17 28.65
CA LEU A 80 -49.29 7.92 28.85
C LEU A 80 -48.33 7.20 29.79
N ALA A 81 -48.81 6.56 30.87
CA ALA A 81 -48.00 5.77 31.77
C ALA A 81 -47.36 4.57 31.05
N ASP A 82 -48.16 3.80 30.31
CA ASP A 82 -47.69 2.67 29.51
C ASP A 82 -46.68 3.11 28.44
N ALA A 83 -46.95 4.22 27.74
CA ALA A 83 -46.03 4.78 26.76
C ALA A 83 -44.72 5.29 27.38
N THR A 84 -44.73 5.78 28.64
CA THR A 84 -43.49 6.13 29.34
C THR A 84 -42.71 4.89 29.79
N ASN A 85 -43.39 3.87 30.31
CA ASN A 85 -42.78 2.62 30.73
C ASN A 85 -42.13 1.89 29.55
N GLN A 86 -42.83 1.80 28.41
CA GLN A 86 -42.30 1.18 27.20
C GLN A 86 -41.03 1.90 26.71
N ARG A 87 -41.03 3.24 26.64
CA ARG A 87 -39.85 4.01 26.24
C ARG A 87 -38.67 3.85 27.21
N GLN A 88 -38.93 3.63 28.50
CA GLN A 88 -37.87 3.35 29.48
C GLN A 88 -37.26 1.98 29.22
N LEU A 89 -38.07 0.93 29.05
CA LEU A 89 -37.60 -0.42 28.72
C LEU A 89 -36.83 -0.44 27.39
N ASP A 90 -37.35 0.22 26.35
CA ASP A 90 -36.68 0.32 25.04
C ASP A 90 -35.33 1.06 25.16
N ALA A 91 -35.27 2.13 25.96
CA ALA A 91 -34.03 2.89 26.19
C ALA A 91 -33.00 2.12 27.02
N GLU A 92 -33.45 1.34 28.02
CA GLU A 92 -32.59 0.47 28.82
C GLU A 92 -32.02 -0.69 27.98
N ALA A 93 -32.85 -1.31 27.13
CA ALA A 93 -32.41 -2.34 26.19
C ALA A 93 -31.37 -1.79 25.19
N LEU A 94 -31.65 -0.64 24.56
CA LEU A 94 -30.69 0.01 23.66
C LEU A 94 -29.39 0.43 24.36
N ALA A 95 -29.45 0.83 25.64
CA ALA A 95 -28.26 1.14 26.42
C ALA A 95 -27.41 -0.09 26.73
N GLN A 96 -28.04 -1.25 26.98
CA GLN A 96 -27.36 -2.54 27.15
C GLN A 96 -26.73 -3.02 25.83
N ASP A 97 -27.50 -3.03 24.73
CA ASP A 97 -26.99 -3.40 23.40
C ASP A 97 -25.78 -2.55 22.98
N LEU A 98 -25.80 -1.23 23.25
CA LEU A 98 -24.67 -0.33 23.01
C LEU A 98 -23.47 -0.62 23.92
N ALA A 99 -23.70 -0.97 25.19
CA ALA A 99 -22.63 -1.34 26.11
C ALA A 99 -21.93 -2.64 25.68
N ASP A 100 -22.71 -3.65 25.30
CA ASP A 100 -22.23 -4.95 24.83
C ASP A 100 -21.51 -4.82 23.48
N PHE A 101 -22.03 -4.02 22.55
CA PHE A 101 -21.35 -3.71 21.29
C PHE A 101 -20.00 -3.00 21.53
N VAL A 102 -19.94 -2.02 22.44
CA VAL A 102 -18.69 -1.34 22.80
C VAL A 102 -17.71 -2.29 23.51
N ALA A 103 -18.19 -3.22 24.32
CA ALA A 103 -17.36 -4.24 24.95
C ALA A 103 -16.76 -5.20 23.89
N SER A 104 -17.59 -5.70 22.97
CA SER A 104 -17.16 -6.53 21.84
C SER A 104 -16.13 -5.83 20.95
N LEU A 105 -16.39 -4.56 20.59
CA LEU A 105 -15.46 -3.73 19.82
C LEU A 105 -14.12 -3.56 20.55
N ARG A 106 -14.14 -3.32 21.88
CA ARG A 106 -12.92 -3.20 22.69
C ARG A 106 -12.11 -4.50 22.74
N MET A 107 -12.77 -5.65 22.83
CA MET A 107 -12.10 -6.96 22.76
C MET A 107 -11.46 -7.17 21.39
N SER A 108 -12.21 -7.00 20.30
CA SER A 108 -11.68 -7.15 18.94
C SER A 108 -10.50 -6.21 18.64
N VAL A 109 -10.54 -4.98 19.16
CA VAL A 109 -9.41 -4.02 19.05
C VAL A 109 -8.22 -4.42 19.94
N ALA A 110 -8.44 -5.06 21.09
CA ALA A 110 -7.37 -5.60 21.93
C ALA A 110 -6.69 -6.81 21.26
N ASP A 111 -7.48 -7.74 20.72
CA ASP A 111 -6.99 -8.92 19.99
C ASP A 111 -6.15 -8.49 18.78
N LEU A 112 -6.68 -7.60 17.92
CA LEU A 112 -5.95 -7.08 16.76
C LEU A 112 -4.66 -6.33 17.15
N ARG A 113 -4.63 -5.66 18.31
CA ARG A 113 -3.40 -5.05 18.83
C ARG A 113 -2.39 -6.09 19.31
N GLN A 114 -2.85 -7.19 19.91
CA GLN A 114 -2.01 -8.29 20.34
C GLN A 114 -1.41 -9.02 19.12
N ASP A 115 -2.22 -9.31 18.10
CA ASP A 115 -1.76 -9.93 16.85
C ASP A 115 -0.69 -9.07 16.16
N LEU A 116 -0.93 -7.76 16.01
CA LEU A 116 0.07 -6.84 15.45
C LEU A 116 1.35 -6.77 16.29
N GLN A 117 1.26 -6.88 17.62
CA GLN A 117 2.45 -6.93 18.48
C GLN A 117 3.26 -8.23 18.28
N LEU A 118 2.57 -9.36 18.11
CA LEU A 118 3.18 -10.65 17.80
C LEU A 118 3.84 -10.64 16.40
N GLU A 119 3.17 -10.09 15.39
CA GLU A 119 3.73 -9.93 14.05
C GLU A 119 4.97 -9.02 14.06
N LEU A 120 4.93 -7.89 14.79
CA LEU A 120 6.09 -7.00 14.92
C LEU A 120 7.26 -7.67 15.63
N ALA A 121 7.00 -8.48 16.68
CA ALA A 121 8.02 -9.24 17.37
C ALA A 121 8.66 -10.32 16.46
N ALA A 122 7.83 -11.09 15.74
CA ALA A 122 8.31 -12.10 14.79
C ALA A 122 9.11 -11.49 13.63
N ASN A 123 8.66 -10.35 13.09
CA ASN A 123 9.41 -9.61 12.07
C ASN A 123 10.75 -9.07 12.62
N ALA A 124 10.78 -8.57 13.85
CA ALA A 124 12.01 -8.11 14.49
C ALA A 124 13.00 -9.27 14.71
N GLU A 125 12.53 -10.44 15.12
CA GLU A 125 13.37 -11.64 15.24
C GLU A 125 13.91 -12.10 13.88
N SER A 126 13.06 -12.18 12.85
CA SER A 126 13.45 -12.54 11.48
C SER A 126 14.52 -11.59 10.91
N ILE A 127 14.39 -10.28 11.15
CA ILE A 127 15.41 -9.28 10.78
C ILE A 127 16.72 -9.51 11.54
N GLN A 128 16.66 -9.83 12.84
CA GLN A 128 17.87 -10.11 13.63
C GLN A 128 18.60 -11.37 13.14
N GLN A 129 17.85 -12.46 12.85
CA GLN A 129 18.39 -13.69 12.28
C GLN A 129 19.05 -13.42 10.91
N PHE A 130 18.36 -12.75 9.99
CA PHE A 130 18.92 -12.37 8.68
C PHE A 130 20.19 -11.51 8.80
N LEU A 131 20.24 -10.59 9.77
CA LEU A 131 21.43 -9.78 10.03
C LEU A 131 22.59 -10.59 10.64
N ALA A 132 22.31 -11.62 11.44
CA ALA A 132 23.31 -12.55 11.95
C ALA A 132 23.89 -13.40 10.81
N ASP A 133 23.04 -14.08 10.03
CA ASP A 133 23.44 -14.87 8.85
C ASP A 133 24.29 -14.04 7.88
N ARG A 134 23.92 -12.76 7.69
CA ARG A 134 24.67 -11.85 6.79
C ARG A 134 25.98 -11.33 7.39
N ARG A 135 26.20 -11.42 8.70
CA ARG A 135 27.53 -11.21 9.33
C ARG A 135 28.37 -12.46 9.13
N ASP A 136 27.84 -13.63 9.43
CA ASP A 136 28.58 -14.90 9.39
C ASP A 136 28.98 -15.26 7.95
N TYR A 137 28.09 -15.05 6.98
CA TYR A 137 28.40 -15.17 5.55
C TYR A 137 29.53 -14.21 5.10
N ARG A 138 29.62 -13.01 5.66
CA ARG A 138 30.73 -12.08 5.34
C ARG A 138 32.03 -12.52 5.97
N LEU A 139 32.00 -13.10 7.17
CA LEU A 139 33.18 -13.65 7.83
C LEU A 139 33.70 -14.89 7.10
N SER A 140 32.83 -15.81 6.69
CA SER A 140 33.24 -17.00 5.92
C SER A 140 33.80 -16.63 4.55
N MET A 141 33.15 -15.73 3.81
CA MET A 141 33.68 -15.19 2.56
C MET A 141 35.04 -14.50 2.76
N HIS A 142 35.22 -13.73 3.83
CA HIS A 142 36.51 -13.08 4.09
C HIS A 142 37.61 -14.10 4.39
N LEU A 143 37.35 -15.09 5.25
CA LEU A 143 38.28 -16.18 5.55
C LEU A 143 38.66 -16.95 4.28
N GLN A 144 37.68 -17.28 3.43
CA GLN A 144 37.95 -17.96 2.17
C GLN A 144 38.82 -17.11 1.24
N THR A 145 38.52 -15.81 1.06
CA THR A 145 39.39 -14.93 0.24
C THR A 145 40.81 -14.76 0.79
N MET A 146 41.00 -14.88 2.11
CA MET A 146 42.33 -14.88 2.73
C MET A 146 43.07 -16.20 2.50
N GLN A 147 42.36 -17.32 2.50
CA GLN A 147 42.92 -18.63 2.17
C GLN A 147 43.29 -18.72 0.68
N ASP A 148 42.39 -18.34 -0.23
CA ASP A 148 42.66 -18.28 -1.68
C ASP A 148 43.89 -17.41 -2.00
N LEU A 149 44.06 -16.29 -1.27
CA LEU A 149 45.22 -15.40 -1.41
C LEU A 149 46.51 -16.00 -0.85
N ALA A 150 46.44 -16.76 0.25
CA ALA A 150 47.59 -17.49 0.79
C ALA A 150 48.07 -18.58 -0.19
N ASP A 151 47.13 -19.38 -0.70
CA ASP A 151 47.39 -20.44 -1.69
C ASP A 151 47.96 -19.85 -2.99
N PHE A 152 47.42 -18.72 -3.47
CA PHE A 152 47.98 -17.99 -4.62
C PHE A 152 49.41 -17.49 -4.35
N MET A 153 49.69 -16.93 -3.17
CA MET A 153 51.04 -16.49 -2.82
C MET A 153 52.03 -17.67 -2.73
N GLU A 154 51.61 -18.84 -2.24
CA GLU A 154 52.44 -20.04 -2.21
C GLU A 154 52.69 -20.60 -3.63
N GLY A 155 51.66 -20.62 -4.47
CA GLY A 155 51.78 -20.91 -5.91
C GLY A 155 52.76 -19.97 -6.61
N LEU A 156 52.67 -18.66 -6.37
CA LEU A 156 53.60 -17.68 -6.93
C LEU A 156 55.04 -17.90 -6.43
N ARG A 157 55.22 -18.17 -5.12
CA ARG A 157 56.54 -18.43 -4.53
C ARG A 157 57.19 -19.68 -5.11
N SER A 158 56.45 -20.78 -5.22
CA SER A 158 56.95 -22.03 -5.80
C SER A 158 57.27 -21.88 -7.30
N GLN A 159 56.46 -21.13 -8.05
CA GLN A 159 56.72 -20.82 -9.46
C GLN A 159 58.00 -19.98 -9.64
N VAL A 160 58.20 -18.95 -8.80
CA VAL A 160 59.43 -18.13 -8.79
C VAL A 160 60.66 -18.96 -8.41
N GLN A 161 60.56 -19.81 -7.38
CA GLN A 161 61.66 -20.71 -6.99
C GLN A 161 62.03 -21.67 -8.13
N THR A 162 61.03 -22.27 -8.78
CA THR A 162 61.23 -23.16 -9.94
C THR A 162 61.88 -22.43 -11.12
N SER A 163 61.42 -21.22 -11.42
CA SER A 163 62.01 -20.37 -12.49
C SER A 163 63.47 -20.01 -12.19
N LEU A 164 63.80 -19.68 -10.94
CA LEU A 164 65.17 -19.40 -10.51
C LEU A 164 66.07 -20.65 -10.57
N ALA A 165 65.55 -21.82 -10.17
CA ALA A 165 66.26 -23.09 -10.27
C ALA A 165 66.56 -23.45 -11.74
N ASN A 166 65.56 -23.34 -12.62
CA ASN A 166 65.73 -23.55 -14.07
C ASN A 166 66.75 -22.56 -14.68
N SER A 167 66.67 -21.28 -14.29
CA SER A 167 67.64 -20.26 -14.70
C SER A 167 69.06 -20.52 -14.17
N GLN A 168 69.20 -21.27 -13.07
CA GLN A 168 70.50 -21.69 -12.54
C GLN A 168 71.04 -22.93 -13.27
N THR A 169 70.21 -23.95 -13.54
CA THR A 169 70.62 -25.13 -14.30
C THR A 169 71.01 -24.75 -15.73
N GLU A 170 70.25 -23.90 -16.40
CA GLU A 170 70.63 -23.35 -17.72
C GLU A 170 72.01 -22.67 -17.70
N ARG A 171 72.29 -21.85 -16.70
CA ARG A 171 73.59 -21.17 -16.57
C ARG A 171 74.72 -22.16 -16.31
N GLN A 172 74.48 -23.21 -15.52
CA GLN A 172 75.45 -24.28 -15.30
C GLN A 172 75.72 -25.09 -16.57
N VAL A 173 74.68 -25.45 -17.33
CA VAL A 173 74.81 -26.14 -18.63
C VAL A 173 75.60 -25.29 -19.62
N LYS A 174 75.24 -24.01 -19.79
CA LYS A 174 75.96 -23.05 -20.66
C LYS A 174 77.43 -22.89 -20.24
N ALA A 175 77.72 -22.80 -18.93
CA ALA A 175 79.09 -22.71 -18.41
C ALA A 175 79.89 -24.01 -18.62
N ASN A 176 79.26 -25.18 -18.51
CA ASN A 176 79.92 -26.47 -18.73
C ASN A 176 80.19 -26.72 -20.22
N ALA A 177 79.27 -26.38 -21.11
CA ALA A 177 79.48 -26.43 -22.56
C ALA A 177 80.65 -25.50 -22.98
N LEU A 178 80.70 -24.27 -22.44
CA LEU A 178 81.82 -23.35 -22.69
C LEU A 178 83.15 -23.92 -22.18
N ARG A 179 83.17 -24.56 -21.00
CA ARG A 179 84.37 -25.26 -20.49
C ARG A 179 84.79 -26.44 -21.38
N GLN A 180 83.84 -27.20 -21.92
CA GLN A 180 84.11 -28.30 -22.86
C GLN A 180 84.71 -27.76 -24.17
N ASN A 181 84.14 -26.72 -24.77
CA ASN A 181 84.70 -26.07 -25.97
C ASN A 181 86.12 -25.52 -25.71
N LEU A 182 86.37 -24.92 -24.54
CA LEU A 182 87.71 -24.47 -24.15
C LEU A 182 88.69 -25.64 -23.88
N ALA A 183 88.20 -26.81 -23.45
CA ALA A 183 89.03 -28.00 -23.29
C ALA A 183 89.34 -28.67 -24.64
N GLN A 184 88.36 -28.77 -25.53
CA GLN A 184 88.50 -29.28 -26.90
C GLN A 184 89.49 -28.43 -27.70
N SER A 185 89.28 -27.11 -27.78
CA SER A 185 90.22 -26.20 -28.46
C SER A 185 91.64 -26.23 -27.87
N ARG A 186 91.80 -26.43 -26.55
CA ARG A 186 93.12 -26.67 -25.94
C ARG A 186 93.73 -28.02 -26.32
N ALA A 187 92.93 -29.08 -26.43
CA ALA A 187 93.38 -30.39 -26.86
C ALA A 187 93.75 -30.41 -28.36
N GLU A 188 92.96 -29.74 -29.20
CA GLU A 188 93.26 -29.48 -30.61
C GLU A 188 94.58 -28.73 -30.74
N LEU A 189 94.76 -27.58 -30.08
CA LEU A 189 96.02 -26.83 -30.08
C LEU A 189 97.21 -27.66 -29.54
N ALA A 190 96.99 -28.53 -28.55
CA ALA A 190 98.02 -29.44 -28.05
C ALA A 190 98.39 -30.52 -29.07
N ALA A 191 97.42 -31.12 -29.77
CA ALA A 191 97.66 -32.07 -30.85
C ALA A 191 98.34 -31.39 -32.06
N ASP A 192 97.91 -30.18 -32.42
CA ASP A 192 98.45 -29.40 -33.53
C ASP A 192 99.91 -28.98 -33.26
N THR A 193 100.22 -28.58 -32.03
CA THR A 193 101.60 -28.28 -31.62
C THR A 193 102.46 -29.55 -31.56
N GLN A 194 101.95 -30.66 -31.04
CA GLN A 194 102.63 -31.96 -31.08
C GLN A 194 102.91 -32.42 -32.53
N ALA A 195 101.95 -32.30 -33.44
CA ALA A 195 102.12 -32.64 -34.85
C ALA A 195 103.17 -31.77 -35.54
N ARG A 196 103.25 -30.47 -35.21
CA ARG A 196 104.34 -29.58 -35.67
C ARG A 196 105.70 -29.99 -35.09
N PHE A 197 105.75 -30.38 -33.81
CA PHE A 197 106.99 -30.91 -33.21
C PHE A 197 107.42 -32.25 -33.79
N ALA A 198 106.48 -33.13 -34.15
CA ALA A 198 106.75 -34.38 -34.86
C ALA A 198 107.36 -34.10 -36.24
N ARG A 199 106.73 -33.27 -37.08
CA ARG A 199 107.31 -32.85 -38.38
C ARG A 199 108.68 -32.19 -38.25
N LEU A 200 108.94 -31.45 -37.16
CA LEU A 200 110.27 -30.90 -36.87
C LEU A 200 111.27 -31.96 -36.38
N ALA A 201 110.82 -33.06 -35.78
CA ALA A 201 111.66 -34.21 -35.45
C ALA A 201 112.00 -34.99 -36.73
N ASP A 202 111.01 -35.27 -37.57
CA ASP A 202 111.18 -35.92 -38.88
C ASP A 202 112.17 -35.11 -39.74
N PHE A 203 111.95 -33.81 -39.91
CA PHE A 203 112.87 -32.91 -40.62
C PHE A 203 114.28 -32.83 -39.99
N ARG A 204 114.41 -33.01 -38.67
CA ARG A 204 115.72 -33.13 -38.01
C ARG A 204 116.39 -34.46 -38.29
N GLU A 205 115.63 -35.53 -38.51
CA GLU A 205 116.14 -36.83 -38.93
C GLU A 205 116.50 -36.83 -40.41
N GLU A 206 115.68 -36.25 -41.29
CA GLU A 206 116.04 -35.93 -42.68
C GLU A 206 117.32 -35.09 -42.75
N LEU A 207 117.44 -34.02 -41.94
CA LEU A 207 118.68 -33.23 -41.86
C LEU A 207 119.88 -34.02 -41.31
N ARG A 208 119.68 -35.02 -40.44
CA ARG A 208 120.76 -35.92 -39.99
C ARG A 208 121.14 -36.88 -41.11
N GLN A 209 120.16 -37.47 -41.79
CA GLN A 209 120.34 -38.39 -42.93
C GLN A 209 121.06 -37.66 -44.07
N PHE A 210 120.58 -36.49 -44.50
CA PHE A 210 121.21 -35.64 -45.49
C PHE A 210 122.60 -35.15 -45.06
N ARG A 211 122.84 -34.90 -43.76
CA ARG A 211 124.20 -34.64 -43.25
C ARG A 211 125.09 -35.88 -43.26
N THR A 212 124.57 -37.08 -43.02
CA THR A 212 125.34 -38.33 -43.14
C THR A 212 125.61 -38.69 -44.59
N GLU A 213 124.67 -38.44 -45.50
CA GLU A 213 124.82 -38.59 -46.95
C GLU A 213 125.80 -37.57 -47.52
N LEU A 214 125.70 -36.28 -47.15
CA LEU A 214 126.71 -35.27 -47.48
C LEU A 214 128.08 -35.63 -46.90
N ARG A 215 128.14 -36.12 -45.66
CA ARG A 215 129.39 -36.59 -45.06
C ARG A 215 129.95 -37.80 -45.81
N GLN A 216 129.12 -38.72 -46.28
CA GLN A 216 129.54 -39.86 -47.10
C GLN A 216 130.00 -39.43 -48.51
N ASN A 217 129.28 -38.50 -49.17
CA ASN A 217 129.56 -38.03 -50.53
C ASN A 217 130.71 -37.02 -50.62
N VAL A 218 130.93 -36.20 -49.58
CA VAL A 218 131.94 -35.11 -49.60
C VAL A 218 133.16 -35.45 -48.74
N TRP A 219 133.01 -36.21 -47.65
CA TRP A 219 134.04 -36.43 -46.63
C TRP A 219 134.07 -37.88 -46.12
N GLY A 220 134.22 -38.83 -47.05
CA GLY A 220 134.12 -40.28 -46.80
C GLY A 220 134.70 -40.75 -45.45
N ASN A 221 133.83 -41.39 -44.65
CA ASN A 221 134.12 -42.15 -43.43
C ASN A 221 135.15 -41.57 -42.44
N ALA A 222 134.71 -40.67 -41.56
CA ALA A 222 135.39 -40.35 -40.30
C ALA A 222 134.40 -40.19 -39.12
N ILE A 223 134.85 -40.56 -37.92
CA ILE A 223 134.13 -40.72 -36.62
C ILE A 223 134.79 -39.75 -35.59
N PRO A 224 134.37 -39.49 -34.32
CA PRO A 224 133.08 -39.31 -33.61
C PRO A 224 132.92 -37.91 -32.92
N LEU A 225 131.96 -37.81 -31.97
CA LEU A 225 132.00 -37.08 -30.66
C LEU A 225 131.54 -35.60 -30.54
N ALA A 226 130.52 -35.36 -29.69
CA ALA A 226 130.46 -34.30 -28.65
C ALA A 226 129.12 -34.29 -27.85
N LYS A 227 129.17 -34.04 -26.53
CA LYS A 227 128.03 -33.64 -25.66
C LYS A 227 128.18 -32.16 -25.28
N PRO A 228 127.11 -31.35 -25.24
CA PRO A 228 126.60 -30.73 -23.98
C PRO A 228 125.04 -30.59 -23.98
N SER A 229 124.30 -30.13 -22.95
CA SER A 229 124.42 -30.02 -21.47
C SER A 229 122.99 -29.82 -20.89
N SER A 230 122.81 -29.57 -19.58
CA SER A 230 121.52 -29.44 -18.88
C SER A 230 121.29 -28.06 -18.19
N VAL A 231 120.07 -27.48 -18.28
CA VAL A 231 119.48 -26.49 -17.32
C VAL A 231 117.94 -26.56 -17.48
N VAL A 232 117.11 -27.06 -16.55
CA VAL A 232 116.54 -26.48 -15.30
C VAL A 232 115.75 -25.17 -15.47
N ALA A 233 114.41 -25.19 -15.24
CA ALA A 233 113.66 -24.24 -14.39
C ALA A 233 112.11 -24.39 -14.52
N LYS A 234 111.39 -24.29 -13.40
CA LYS A 234 109.92 -24.10 -13.31
C LYS A 234 109.63 -22.64 -12.92
N PRO A 235 108.47 -22.08 -13.31
CA PRO A 235 107.57 -21.45 -12.33
C PRO A 235 106.10 -21.91 -12.53
N LYS A 236 105.35 -22.31 -11.50
CA LYS A 236 104.66 -21.53 -10.44
C LYS A 236 103.38 -20.80 -10.89
N SER A 237 102.28 -21.29 -10.30
CA SER A 237 100.90 -20.80 -10.29
C SER A 237 100.73 -19.38 -9.73
N SER A 238 99.73 -18.64 -10.24
CA SER A 238 99.00 -17.62 -9.49
C SER A 238 97.51 -17.57 -9.90
N LYS A 239 96.65 -17.10 -8.98
CA LYS A 239 95.17 -17.19 -9.03
C LYS A 239 94.49 -15.96 -9.67
N PRO A 240 93.19 -16.04 -10.02
CA PRO A 240 92.49 -15.00 -10.78
C PRO A 240 91.95 -13.86 -9.91
N THR A 241 91.82 -12.68 -10.51
CA THR A 241 91.20 -11.49 -9.90
C THR A 241 89.71 -11.40 -10.25
N THR A 242 88.93 -10.94 -9.28
CA THR A 242 87.49 -10.70 -9.40
C THR A 242 87.17 -9.43 -10.19
N SER A 243 85.99 -9.36 -10.79
CA SER A 243 85.41 -8.10 -11.28
C SER A 243 83.95 -8.02 -10.87
N ALA A 244 83.60 -6.98 -10.14
CA ALA A 244 82.27 -6.72 -9.63
C ALA A 244 81.57 -5.65 -10.46
N VAL A 245 80.34 -5.91 -10.89
CA VAL A 245 79.42 -4.88 -11.39
C VAL A 245 78.05 -5.14 -10.76
N LYS A 246 77.45 -4.10 -10.17
CA LYS A 246 76.08 -4.09 -9.63
C LYS A 246 75.17 -3.18 -10.50
N PRO A 247 73.84 -3.32 -10.42
CA PRO A 247 72.98 -3.17 -11.60
C PRO A 247 72.31 -1.79 -11.76
N ILE A 248 71.82 -1.56 -12.98
CA ILE A 248 71.00 -0.41 -13.40
C ILE A 248 69.50 -0.76 -13.28
N LYS A 249 68.67 0.22 -12.91
CA LYS A 249 67.19 0.14 -12.86
C LYS A 249 66.55 0.50 -14.21
N PRO A 250 65.40 -0.10 -14.56
CA PRO A 250 64.20 0.69 -14.93
C PRO A 250 62.93 0.11 -14.25
N VAL A 251 61.99 0.90 -13.70
CA VAL A 251 61.00 1.79 -14.36
C VAL A 251 60.08 1.08 -15.36
N LEU A 252 58.79 1.00 -15.06
CA LEU A 252 57.69 0.93 -16.04
C LEU A 252 56.39 1.51 -15.45
N LYS A 253 55.51 2.04 -16.31
CA LYS A 253 54.26 2.74 -15.97
C LYS A 253 53.03 1.99 -16.52
N ALA A 254 51.93 1.98 -15.76
CA ALA A 254 50.53 1.88 -16.26
C ALA A 254 50.18 0.60 -17.08
N PRO A 255 48.96 0.38 -17.66
CA PRO A 255 47.77 1.24 -17.68
C PRO A 255 46.37 0.53 -17.58
N VAL A 256 45.30 1.35 -17.67
CA VAL A 256 43.91 1.10 -18.18
C VAL A 256 43.05 -0.06 -17.63
N SER A 257 41.82 0.28 -17.22
CA SER A 257 40.68 -0.63 -17.08
C SER A 257 39.54 -0.25 -18.06
N PRO A 258 38.92 -1.20 -18.79
CA PRO A 258 37.77 -0.93 -19.65
C PRO A 258 36.40 -1.27 -19.01
N LYS A 259 35.36 -0.60 -19.52
CA LYS A 259 33.91 -0.84 -19.30
C LYS A 259 33.46 -2.18 -19.93
N PRO A 260 32.34 -2.82 -19.52
CA PRO A 260 31.03 -2.46 -20.10
C PRO A 260 29.77 -2.69 -19.23
N SER A 261 28.62 -2.25 -19.76
CA SER A 261 27.21 -2.45 -19.31
C SER A 261 26.61 -3.77 -19.90
N PRO A 262 25.27 -4.04 -19.96
CA PRO A 262 24.07 -3.52 -19.27
C PRO A 262 23.09 -4.62 -18.72
N LYS A 263 21.94 -4.22 -18.14
CA LYS A 263 20.77 -5.09 -17.82
C LYS A 263 19.72 -5.10 -18.96
N PRO A 264 18.97 -6.20 -19.19
CA PRO A 264 17.76 -6.22 -20.00
C PRO A 264 16.47 -6.00 -19.19
N ALA A 265 15.38 -5.66 -19.87
CA ALA A 265 14.03 -5.51 -19.30
C ALA A 265 13.00 -6.35 -20.10
N SER A 266 11.98 -6.85 -19.39
CA SER A 266 10.80 -7.57 -19.89
C SER A 266 9.60 -7.14 -19.05
N ALA A 267 8.33 -7.31 -19.45
CA ALA A 267 7.67 -7.36 -20.75
C ALA A 267 6.16 -7.19 -20.45
N LYS A 268 5.37 -6.56 -21.33
CA LYS A 268 3.90 -6.43 -21.14
C LYS A 268 3.15 -7.29 -22.17
N THR A 269 2.10 -7.97 -21.71
CA THR A 269 1.12 -8.67 -22.55
C THR A 269 -0.29 -8.23 -22.14
N ALA A 270 -1.23 -8.19 -23.09
CA ALA A 270 -2.57 -7.60 -22.96
C ALA A 270 -3.69 -8.54 -23.46
N VAL A 271 -4.91 -8.00 -23.68
CA VAL A 271 -6.09 -8.59 -24.39
C VAL A 271 -7.03 -9.44 -23.48
N PRO A 272 -8.39 -9.45 -23.63
CA PRO A 272 -9.39 -8.42 -24.04
C PRO A 272 -10.66 -8.33 -23.13
N PRO A 273 -11.63 -7.43 -23.39
CA PRO A 273 -12.99 -7.45 -22.80
C PRO A 273 -14.10 -7.95 -23.76
N LYS A 274 -15.26 -8.36 -23.20
CA LYS A 274 -16.46 -8.89 -23.90
C LYS A 274 -17.71 -8.01 -23.62
N LYS A 275 -18.75 -8.09 -24.47
CA LYS A 275 -19.87 -7.10 -24.55
C LYS A 275 -21.23 -7.58 -24.00
N LEU A 276 -21.98 -6.63 -23.38
CA LEU A 276 -23.45 -6.42 -23.44
C LEU A 276 -24.38 -7.50 -22.79
N PRO A 277 -25.67 -7.21 -22.43
CA PRO A 277 -26.55 -6.15 -22.95
C PRO A 277 -27.39 -5.32 -21.95
N VAL A 278 -28.14 -4.37 -22.54
CA VAL A 278 -29.06 -3.39 -21.93
C VAL A 278 -30.48 -3.95 -21.78
N LEU A 279 -31.21 -3.54 -20.73
CA LEU A 279 -32.68 -3.51 -20.73
C LEU A 279 -33.20 -2.29 -19.95
N ALA A 280 -34.21 -1.59 -20.48
CA ALA A 280 -34.91 -0.47 -19.83
C ALA A 280 -36.39 -0.81 -19.64
N PRO A 281 -37.08 -0.12 -18.71
CA PRO A 281 -38.44 0.35 -19.04
C PRO A 281 -38.70 1.83 -18.63
N PRO A 282 -39.78 2.47 -19.12
CA PRO A 282 -39.92 3.93 -19.11
C PRO A 282 -40.94 4.52 -18.12
N VAL A 283 -40.69 5.78 -17.75
CA VAL A 283 -41.66 6.91 -17.61
C VAL A 283 -42.94 6.71 -16.77
N GLY A 284 -42.95 7.33 -15.58
CA GLY A 284 -43.77 8.53 -15.35
C GLY A 284 -45.07 8.43 -14.54
N ALA A 285 -45.10 9.11 -13.39
CA ALA A 285 -46.29 9.76 -12.83
C ALA A 285 -45.89 10.92 -11.90
N PHE A 286 -46.52 12.09 -12.06
CA PHE A 286 -46.34 13.24 -11.17
C PHE A 286 -47.16 13.07 -9.89
N GLN A 287 -46.62 13.48 -8.73
CA GLN A 287 -47.44 14.15 -7.71
C GLN A 287 -46.69 15.33 -7.10
N ARG A 288 -47.43 16.42 -6.91
CA ARG A 288 -46.92 17.77 -6.61
C ARG A 288 -47.31 18.15 -5.19
N GLY A 289 -46.33 18.63 -4.42
CA GLY A 289 -46.57 19.50 -3.26
C GLY A 289 -46.43 18.83 -1.90
N GLN A 290 -45.21 18.85 -1.37
CA GLN A 290 -44.99 18.99 0.07
C GLN A 290 -43.91 20.03 0.35
N SER A 291 -43.99 20.64 1.53
CA SER A 291 -43.23 21.82 1.93
C SER A 291 -41.74 21.51 2.13
N LEU A 292 -40.86 22.44 1.76
CA LEU A 292 -39.43 22.37 2.04
C LEU A 292 -39.16 22.65 3.53
N VAL A 293 -39.32 21.62 4.37
CA VAL A 293 -38.56 21.54 5.62
C VAL A 293 -37.15 21.12 5.24
N VAL A 294 -36.17 22.01 5.45
CA VAL A 294 -34.76 21.72 5.21
C VAL A 294 -34.27 20.78 6.30
N VAL A 295 -34.35 19.48 6.02
CA VAL A 295 -33.62 18.44 6.75
C VAL A 295 -32.20 18.40 6.18
N PRO A 296 -31.14 18.53 6.99
CA PRO A 296 -29.78 18.30 6.51
C PRO A 296 -29.61 16.81 6.19
N ALA A 297 -29.41 16.51 4.91
CA ALA A 297 -29.11 15.17 4.41
C ALA A 297 -27.67 14.75 4.81
N PRO A 298 -27.37 13.43 4.90
CA PRO A 298 -26.18 12.96 5.59
C PRO A 298 -24.87 13.26 4.83
N GLU A 299 -23.88 13.82 5.53
CA GLU A 299 -22.53 14.11 4.99
C GLU A 299 -21.68 12.84 4.72
N GLN A 300 -22.21 11.64 4.98
CA GLN A 300 -21.44 10.38 4.96
C GLN A 300 -21.09 9.91 3.54
N ASP A 301 -21.98 10.05 2.57
CA ASP A 301 -21.73 9.61 1.19
C ASP A 301 -20.69 10.51 0.47
N ALA A 302 -20.62 11.80 0.83
CA ALA A 302 -19.68 12.75 0.24
C ALA A 302 -18.21 12.38 0.51
N VAL A 303 -17.93 11.79 1.67
CA VAL A 303 -16.56 11.38 2.08
C VAL A 303 -16.08 10.15 1.30
N ALA A 304 -16.98 9.25 0.90
CA ALA A 304 -16.64 8.05 0.14
C ALA A 304 -16.09 8.39 -1.25
N PHE A 305 -16.86 9.18 -2.02
CA PHE A 305 -16.48 9.59 -3.38
C PHE A 305 -15.25 10.51 -3.42
N GLU A 306 -14.97 11.24 -2.33
CA GLU A 306 -13.80 12.12 -2.25
C GLU A 306 -12.47 11.38 -2.49
N LYS A 307 -12.32 10.20 -1.88
CA LYS A 307 -11.11 9.38 -2.00
C LYS A 307 -10.96 8.80 -3.41
N GLU A 308 -12.05 8.41 -4.03
CA GLU A 308 -12.09 7.83 -5.38
C GLU A 308 -11.76 8.89 -6.45
N VAL A 309 -12.36 10.08 -6.33
CA VAL A 309 -12.07 11.23 -7.19
C VAL A 309 -10.60 11.65 -7.06
N TYR A 310 -10.05 11.72 -5.84
CA TYR A 310 -8.64 12.02 -5.64
C TYR A 310 -7.72 10.98 -6.29
N ASN A 311 -7.96 9.69 -6.03
CA ASN A 311 -7.17 8.60 -6.62
C ASN A 311 -7.21 8.60 -8.15
N HIS A 312 -8.37 8.90 -8.75
CA HIS A 312 -8.51 9.00 -10.20
C HIS A 312 -7.70 10.18 -10.78
N ILE A 313 -7.82 11.38 -10.21
CA ILE A 313 -7.07 12.56 -10.64
C ILE A 313 -5.56 12.32 -10.50
N HIS A 314 -5.14 11.67 -9.41
CA HIS A 314 -3.75 11.29 -9.14
C HIS A 314 -3.22 10.25 -10.15
N ALA A 315 -4.05 9.29 -10.57
CA ALA A 315 -3.64 8.25 -11.52
C ALA A 315 -3.48 8.76 -12.96
N VAL A 316 -4.26 9.78 -13.35
CA VAL A 316 -4.28 10.34 -14.71
C VAL A 316 -3.37 11.58 -14.85
N ASN A 317 -2.77 12.07 -13.75
CA ASN A 317 -2.06 13.35 -13.66
C ASN A 317 -2.93 14.55 -14.07
N GLY A 318 -4.21 14.48 -13.70
CA GLY A 318 -5.21 15.52 -13.91
C GLY A 318 -6.35 15.07 -14.83
N ALA A 319 -7.58 15.47 -14.48
CA ALA A 319 -8.79 15.08 -15.20
C ALA A 319 -9.80 16.23 -15.26
N ARG A 320 -10.66 16.22 -16.28
CA ARG A 320 -11.82 17.11 -16.41
C ARG A 320 -13.03 16.53 -15.70
N LEU A 321 -13.97 17.40 -15.31
CA LEU A 321 -15.21 16.97 -14.64
C LEU A 321 -15.95 15.85 -15.38
N THR A 322 -16.09 15.96 -16.71
CA THR A 322 -16.76 14.95 -17.56
C THR A 322 -16.02 13.63 -17.63
N GLU A 323 -14.68 13.65 -17.50
CA GLU A 323 -13.86 12.43 -17.49
C GLU A 323 -14.05 11.69 -16.15
N ILE A 324 -14.02 12.44 -15.04
CA ILE A 324 -14.29 11.93 -13.68
C ILE A 324 -15.69 11.31 -13.58
N GLU A 325 -16.72 12.02 -14.09
CA GLU A 325 -18.10 11.51 -14.19
C GLU A 325 -18.15 10.18 -14.97
N SER A 326 -17.47 10.10 -16.11
CA SER A 326 -17.48 8.90 -16.97
C SER A 326 -16.64 7.72 -16.44
N ALA A 327 -15.61 8.00 -15.63
CA ALA A 327 -14.65 6.98 -15.17
C ALA A 327 -15.02 6.37 -13.81
N LEU A 328 -15.79 7.10 -13.00
CA LEU A 328 -16.29 6.64 -11.69
C LEU A 328 -17.80 6.36 -11.70
N GLU A 329 -18.51 6.64 -12.80
CA GLU A 329 -19.97 6.47 -12.96
C GLU A 329 -20.82 7.24 -11.91
N ILE A 330 -20.23 8.25 -11.26
CA ILE A 330 -20.86 9.08 -10.22
C ILE A 330 -21.71 10.22 -10.78
N ASN A 331 -22.71 10.66 -10.01
CA ASN A 331 -23.53 11.80 -10.39
C ASN A 331 -22.70 13.10 -10.37
N ARG A 332 -22.90 13.96 -11.38
CA ARG A 332 -22.27 15.29 -11.49
C ARG A 332 -22.32 16.12 -10.20
N PHE A 333 -23.40 16.04 -9.43
CA PHE A 333 -23.50 16.74 -8.15
C PHE A 333 -22.52 16.19 -7.11
N GLN A 334 -22.39 14.86 -6.99
CA GLN A 334 -21.43 14.19 -6.11
C GLN A 334 -19.98 14.49 -6.55
N ALA A 335 -19.70 14.42 -7.86
CA ALA A 335 -18.40 14.76 -8.42
C ALA A 335 -17.99 16.20 -8.09
N VAL A 336 -18.89 17.17 -8.29
CA VAL A 336 -18.64 18.59 -7.97
C VAL A 336 -18.45 18.82 -6.48
N ASP A 337 -19.17 18.12 -5.61
CA ASP A 337 -19.04 18.29 -4.16
C ASP A 337 -17.75 17.67 -3.60
N ALA A 338 -17.39 16.47 -4.06
CA ALA A 338 -16.09 15.84 -3.80
C ALA A 338 -14.92 16.72 -4.27
N LEU A 339 -15.01 17.29 -5.49
CA LEU A 339 -14.02 18.24 -6.01
C LEU A 339 -13.94 19.52 -5.16
N ARG A 340 -15.07 20.06 -4.68
CA ARG A 340 -15.09 21.21 -3.77
C ARG A 340 -14.44 20.88 -2.42
N SER A 341 -14.69 19.71 -1.86
CA SER A 341 -14.03 19.23 -0.64
C SER A 341 -12.52 19.13 -0.83
N LEU A 342 -12.05 18.49 -1.90
CA LEU A 342 -10.62 18.33 -2.21
C LEU A 342 -9.90 19.68 -2.45
N ILE A 343 -10.55 20.63 -3.13
CA ILE A 343 -10.02 22.00 -3.30
C ILE A 343 -9.94 22.72 -1.95
N LYS A 344 -10.99 22.61 -1.11
CA LYS A 344 -11.03 23.22 0.23
C LYS A 344 -9.96 22.63 1.17
N LYS A 345 -9.60 21.36 0.97
CA LYS A 345 -8.49 20.67 1.68
C LYS A 345 -7.10 20.94 1.08
N GLY A 346 -7.02 21.65 -0.06
CA GLY A 346 -5.74 21.95 -0.73
C GLY A 346 -5.08 20.75 -1.43
N LEU A 347 -5.81 19.64 -1.62
CA LEU A 347 -5.26 18.41 -2.23
C LEU A 347 -5.26 18.46 -3.76
N ILE A 348 -6.16 19.26 -4.36
CA ILE A 348 -6.22 19.48 -5.80
C ILE A 348 -6.39 20.98 -6.11
N THR A 349 -5.94 21.39 -7.29
CA THR A 349 -6.21 22.74 -7.82
C THR A 349 -6.83 22.67 -9.21
N GLN A 350 -7.68 23.64 -9.52
CA GLN A 350 -8.31 23.78 -10.83
C GLN A 350 -7.50 24.75 -11.70
N ARG A 351 -7.03 24.27 -12.86
CA ARG A 351 -6.34 25.08 -13.87
C ARG A 351 -6.89 24.75 -15.25
N ASP A 352 -7.33 25.76 -15.99
CA ASP A 352 -7.84 25.61 -17.37
C ASP A 352 -8.93 24.53 -17.54
N ARG A 353 -9.82 24.43 -16.53
CA ARG A 353 -10.90 23.43 -16.39
C ARG A 353 -10.45 21.97 -16.18
N VAL A 354 -9.16 21.74 -15.97
CA VAL A 354 -8.60 20.47 -15.51
C VAL A 354 -8.32 20.58 -14.00
N TYR A 355 -8.63 19.53 -13.24
CA TYR A 355 -8.22 19.42 -11.85
C TYR A 355 -6.91 18.66 -11.79
N LEU A 356 -5.91 19.18 -11.08
CA LEU A 356 -4.60 18.55 -10.90
C LEU A 356 -4.36 18.33 -9.41
N THR A 357 -3.75 17.20 -9.04
CA THR A 357 -3.24 16.97 -7.69
C THR A 357 -2.10 17.94 -7.38
N GLN A 358 -2.09 18.47 -6.16
CA GLN A 358 -0.89 19.08 -5.59
C GLN A 358 -0.20 18.03 -4.73
N GLU A 359 1.01 17.62 -5.09
CA GLU A 359 1.88 17.00 -4.09
C GLU A 359 2.08 18.02 -2.96
N PRO A 360 1.96 17.61 -1.68
CA PRO A 360 2.18 18.51 -0.57
C PRO A 360 3.65 18.96 -0.60
N ALA A 361 3.86 20.23 -0.94
CA ALA A 361 5.16 20.86 -0.83
C ALA A 361 5.58 20.81 0.63
N HIS A 362 6.57 19.96 0.93
CA HIS A 362 7.16 19.86 2.26
C HIS A 362 7.65 21.24 2.72
N LEU A 363 7.05 21.73 3.80
CA LEU A 363 7.59 22.75 4.69
C LEU A 363 8.34 22.06 5.85
#